data_AF-A0A350MLZ5-F1
#
_entry.id   AF-A0A350MLZ5-F1
#
_cell.length_a   1.000
_cell.length_b   1.000
_cell.length_c   1.000
_cell.angle_alpha   90.00
_cell.angle_beta   90.00
_cell.angle_gamma   90.00
#
_symmetry.space_group_name_H-M   'P 1'
#
loop_
_entity.id
_entity.type
_entity.pdbx_description
1 polymer ?
#
loop_
_entity_poly.entity_id
_entity_poly.type
_entity_poly.pdbx_seq_one_letter_code
_entity_poly.pdbx_strand_id
1 'polypeptide(L)'
;MPESGFDLFGYGGIKDSKGKNNDLADAYDNAVSNGYKIIKGQEEFLSLKEIPGKIIVVNDRLEDDESVPFIIDQTPKDMPLSRFVEKSIQLLDNPEGFFMMVEGGLIDWACHSNDAASAIKEVIDFDMAIGAAMEFMKLHPEETLIVVTADHETGGMALGNALMKYESNLNLLSYQKVSQPVLKQHFQEFRNTKCKNGCQFEEIFPILNNDLGLGKEIPLTGYDSAQLKLAFEASIIKKMPYANDENNYLLYGDEEPLAVIAIKMVSEKSGIGWTTWAHTAIPVPIRAKGVNQEKFDGYIDNTKIPKLILEAMDIPQ
;
A
#
# COMPACT_ATOMS: atom_id res chain seq x y z
N MET A 1 2.68 21.19 -6.12
CA MET A 1 1.26 20.82 -5.94
C MET A 1 0.34 22.05 -5.95
N PRO A 2 0.52 23.09 -5.11
CA PRO A 2 -0.42 24.24 -5.05
C PRO A 2 -0.56 25.05 -6.36
N GLU A 3 0.46 25.06 -7.20
CA GLU A 3 0.45 25.81 -8.48
C GLU A 3 -0.02 24.97 -9.68
N SER A 4 -0.27 23.67 -9.48
CA SER A 4 -0.51 22.71 -10.57
C SER A 4 -1.85 22.89 -11.28
N GLY A 5 -2.83 23.51 -10.62
CA GLY A 5 -4.14 23.76 -11.20
C GLY A 5 -5.18 22.67 -11.01
N PHE A 6 -4.82 21.46 -10.56
CA PHE A 6 -5.77 20.35 -10.37
C PHE A 6 -6.89 20.70 -9.38
N ASP A 7 -8.10 20.28 -9.71
CA ASP A 7 -9.30 20.54 -8.91
C ASP A 7 -9.37 19.68 -7.65
N LEU A 8 -8.75 18.50 -7.67
CA LEU A 8 -8.78 17.53 -6.56
C LEU A 8 -7.42 16.86 -6.39
N PHE A 9 -6.87 16.98 -5.18
CA PHE A 9 -5.82 16.10 -4.65
C PHE A 9 -6.34 15.37 -3.41
N GLY A 10 -5.74 14.25 -3.05
CA GLY A 10 -5.95 13.70 -1.71
C GLY A 10 -5.72 12.21 -1.60
N TYR A 11 -6.48 11.61 -0.67
CA TYR A 11 -6.36 10.25 -0.14
C TYR A 11 -5.41 10.17 1.07
N GLY A 12 -4.16 10.63 0.94
CA GLY A 12 -3.18 10.68 2.04
C GLY A 12 -3.04 12.06 2.71
N GLY A 13 -1.95 12.22 3.45
CA GLY A 13 -1.48 13.48 4.02
C GLY A 13 -0.25 14.03 3.29
N ILE A 14 0.20 15.22 3.70
CA ILE A 14 1.46 15.81 3.27
C ILE A 14 2.49 15.62 4.37
N LYS A 15 3.38 14.64 4.19
CA LYS A 15 4.54 14.43 5.04
C LYS A 15 5.45 15.65 5.02
N ASP A 16 6.07 15.93 6.17
CA ASP A 16 7.03 17.03 6.30
C ASP A 16 6.47 18.33 5.70
N SER A 17 5.24 18.72 6.05
CA SER A 17 4.55 19.88 5.45
C SER A 17 5.36 21.18 5.54
N LYS A 18 6.31 21.27 6.48
CA LYS A 18 7.23 22.40 6.68
C LYS A 18 8.67 22.06 6.29
N GLY A 19 8.87 21.05 5.45
CA GLY A 19 10.17 20.47 5.13
C GLY A 19 10.71 19.58 6.26
N LYS A 20 11.70 18.75 5.92
CA LYS A 20 12.31 17.77 6.85
C LYS A 20 12.86 18.39 8.14
N ASN A 21 13.26 19.66 8.09
CA ASN A 21 13.81 20.39 9.24
C ASN A 21 12.81 21.37 9.87
N ASN A 22 11.54 21.38 9.44
CA ASN A 22 10.51 22.33 9.86
C ASN A 22 10.88 23.81 9.64
N ASP A 23 11.66 24.11 8.60
CA ASP A 23 12.20 25.43 8.28
C ASP A 23 11.53 26.09 7.06
N LEU A 24 10.59 25.41 6.42
CA LEU A 24 9.81 25.94 5.28
C LEU A 24 8.41 26.37 5.69
N ALA A 25 7.78 27.18 4.82
CA ALA A 25 6.36 27.50 4.95
C ALA A 25 5.51 26.23 4.81
N ASP A 26 4.41 26.17 5.56
CA ASP A 26 3.55 25.00 5.60
C ASP A 26 2.86 24.76 4.24
N ALA A 27 2.94 23.53 3.74
CA ALA A 27 2.37 23.13 2.46
C ALA A 27 0.85 23.29 2.41
N TYR A 28 0.14 23.11 3.53
CA TYR A 28 -1.31 23.33 3.59
C TYR A 28 -1.62 24.83 3.55
N ASP A 29 -0.87 25.67 4.27
CA ASP A 29 -1.04 27.13 4.22
C ASP A 29 -0.78 27.67 2.81
N ASN A 30 0.24 27.12 2.13
CA ASN A 30 0.53 27.43 0.74
C ASN A 30 -0.60 26.99 -0.21
N ALA A 31 -1.18 25.81 0.01
CA ALA A 31 -2.33 25.33 -0.76
C ALA A 31 -3.55 26.24 -0.58
N VAL A 32 -3.86 26.60 0.66
CA VAL A 32 -4.97 27.52 0.98
C VAL A 32 -4.77 28.89 0.34
N SER A 33 -3.55 29.43 0.38
CA SER A 33 -3.20 30.69 -0.26
C SER A 33 -3.34 30.64 -1.80
N ASN A 34 -3.27 29.45 -2.40
CA ASN A 34 -3.50 29.21 -3.82
C ASN A 34 -4.95 28.76 -4.15
N GLY A 35 -5.88 28.95 -3.22
CA GLY A 35 -7.31 28.71 -3.44
C GLY A 35 -7.78 27.28 -3.23
N TYR A 36 -6.95 26.41 -2.63
CA TYR A 36 -7.39 25.08 -2.22
C TYR A 36 -8.13 25.13 -0.88
N LYS A 37 -9.22 24.38 -0.77
CA LYS A 37 -9.86 24.06 0.50
C LYS A 37 -9.36 22.70 0.98
N ILE A 38 -8.95 22.62 2.25
CA ILE A 38 -8.60 21.35 2.88
C ILE A 38 -9.89 20.67 3.37
N ILE A 39 -10.15 19.48 2.85
CA ILE A 39 -11.28 18.62 3.23
C ILE A 39 -10.73 17.56 4.16
N LYS A 40 -11.28 17.42 5.36
CA LYS A 40 -10.74 16.49 6.37
C LYS A 40 -11.67 15.29 6.55
N GLY A 41 -11.09 14.11 6.37
CA GLY A 41 -11.77 12.86 6.65
C GLY A 41 -12.78 12.45 5.59
N GLN A 42 -13.24 11.20 5.73
CA GLN A 42 -14.20 10.63 4.79
C GLN A 42 -15.57 11.28 4.89
N GLU A 43 -16.01 11.69 6.08
CA GLU A 43 -17.37 12.21 6.29
C GLU A 43 -17.59 13.52 5.52
N GLU A 44 -16.66 14.47 5.62
CA GLU A 44 -16.74 15.73 4.86
C GLU A 44 -16.67 15.44 3.36
N PHE A 45 -15.69 14.65 2.92
CA PHE A 45 -15.47 14.35 1.49
C PHE A 45 -16.68 13.69 0.83
N LEU A 46 -17.23 12.65 1.47
CA LEU A 46 -18.37 11.91 0.93
C LEU A 46 -19.65 12.74 0.90
N SER A 47 -19.76 13.76 1.76
CA SER A 47 -20.91 14.68 1.79
C SER A 47 -20.91 15.73 0.68
N LEU A 48 -19.77 15.96 0.02
CA LEU A 48 -19.66 16.95 -1.05
C LEU A 48 -20.60 16.60 -2.21
N LYS A 49 -21.30 17.60 -2.74
CA LYS A 49 -22.13 17.45 -3.94
C LYS A 49 -21.43 17.90 -5.22
N GLU A 50 -20.46 18.79 -5.06
CA GLU A 50 -19.62 19.38 -6.10
C GLU A 50 -18.29 19.77 -5.43
N ILE A 51 -17.25 19.99 -6.23
CA ILE A 51 -15.96 20.47 -5.72
C ILE A 51 -16.07 21.98 -5.41
N PRO A 52 -15.86 22.42 -4.16
CA PRO A 52 -15.92 23.84 -3.80
C PRO A 52 -14.63 24.56 -4.22
N GLY A 53 -14.48 24.84 -5.52
CA GLY A 53 -13.25 25.40 -6.08
C GLY A 53 -12.21 24.31 -6.32
N LYS A 54 -11.11 24.33 -5.57
CA LYS A 54 -10.09 23.26 -5.59
C LYS A 54 -9.97 22.65 -4.20
N ILE A 55 -9.74 21.35 -4.10
CA ILE A 55 -9.67 20.66 -2.82
C ILE A 55 -8.42 19.81 -2.66
N ILE A 56 -7.96 19.71 -1.40
CA ILE A 56 -7.04 18.67 -0.95
C ILE A 56 -7.76 17.86 0.12
N VAL A 57 -7.99 16.58 -0.13
CA VAL A 57 -8.62 15.66 0.81
C VAL A 57 -7.56 14.97 1.65
N VAL A 58 -7.60 15.17 2.96
CA VAL A 58 -6.67 14.58 3.92
C VAL A 58 -7.42 13.56 4.77
N ASN A 59 -6.90 12.34 4.87
CA ASN A 59 -7.53 11.30 5.68
C ASN A 59 -7.46 11.62 7.18
N ASP A 60 -8.44 11.13 7.95
CA ASP A 60 -8.47 11.35 9.41
C ASP A 60 -7.38 10.58 10.15
N ARG A 61 -7.07 9.38 9.66
CA ARG A 61 -6.02 8.51 10.19
C ARG A 61 -4.91 8.40 9.16
N LEU A 62 -3.72 8.82 9.58
CA LEU A 62 -2.50 8.73 8.78
C LEU A 62 -1.45 7.96 9.54
N GLU A 63 -0.65 7.20 8.81
CA GLU A 63 0.60 6.60 9.29
C GLU A 63 1.76 7.51 8.87
N ASP A 64 2.63 7.83 9.84
CA ASP A 64 3.77 8.76 9.68
C ASP A 64 3.42 10.09 8.98
N ASP A 65 2.23 10.63 9.27
CA ASP A 65 1.66 11.86 8.71
C ASP A 65 1.49 11.85 7.17
N GLU A 66 1.57 10.69 6.53
CA GLU A 66 1.69 10.55 5.08
C GLU A 66 0.63 9.62 4.49
N SER A 67 0.72 8.33 4.81
CA SER A 67 -0.06 7.31 4.14
C SER A 67 -1.35 7.03 4.89
N VAL A 68 -2.34 6.55 4.15
CA VAL A 68 -3.47 5.88 4.79
C VAL A 68 -3.02 4.51 5.33
N PRO A 69 -3.75 3.93 6.29
CA PRO A 69 -3.52 2.56 6.72
C PRO A 69 -3.77 1.56 5.58
N PHE A 70 -3.00 0.47 5.56
CA PHE A 70 -3.28 -0.67 4.68
C PHE A 70 -4.72 -1.15 4.83
N ILE A 71 -5.32 -1.65 3.75
CA ILE A 71 -6.66 -2.21 3.69
C ILE A 71 -6.88 -3.29 4.76
N ILE A 72 -5.85 -4.07 5.08
CA ILE A 72 -5.94 -5.08 6.14
C ILE A 72 -6.14 -4.48 7.55
N ASP A 73 -5.65 -3.26 7.78
CA ASP A 73 -5.69 -2.55 9.07
C ASP A 73 -6.80 -1.48 9.13
N GLN A 74 -7.56 -1.32 8.05
CA GLN A 74 -8.65 -0.35 7.99
C GLN A 74 -9.79 -0.72 8.94
N THR A 75 -10.33 0.32 9.58
CA THR A 75 -11.53 0.28 10.40
C THR A 75 -12.69 0.90 9.63
N PRO A 76 -13.94 0.81 10.10
CA PRO A 76 -15.07 1.49 9.46
C PRO A 76 -14.92 3.02 9.34
N LYS A 77 -13.96 3.62 10.05
CA LYS A 77 -13.65 5.05 9.99
C LYS A 77 -12.65 5.41 8.89
N ASP A 78 -12.04 4.42 8.24
CA ASP A 78 -11.14 4.63 7.13
C ASP A 78 -11.87 4.47 5.79
N MET A 79 -11.24 4.97 4.73
CA MET A 79 -11.78 4.97 3.38
C MET A 79 -10.87 4.16 2.46
N PRO A 80 -11.37 3.07 1.85
CA PRO A 80 -10.63 2.36 0.83
C PRO A 80 -10.45 3.23 -0.44
N LEU A 81 -9.41 2.95 -1.22
CA LEU A 81 -9.09 3.68 -2.44
C LEU A 81 -10.25 3.59 -3.44
N SER A 82 -10.88 2.42 -3.54
CA SER A 82 -12.06 2.19 -4.37
C SER A 82 -13.17 3.21 -4.11
N ARG A 83 -13.48 3.47 -2.84
CA ARG A 83 -14.50 4.46 -2.44
C ARG A 83 -14.05 5.90 -2.72
N PHE A 84 -12.77 6.19 -2.52
CA PHE A 84 -12.21 7.51 -2.83
C PHE A 84 -12.29 7.82 -4.34
N VAL A 85 -12.00 6.81 -5.18
CA VAL A 85 -12.07 6.92 -6.65
C VAL A 85 -13.50 7.05 -7.13
N GLU A 86 -14.42 6.23 -6.62
CA GLU A 86 -15.85 6.34 -6.93
C GLU A 86 -16.36 7.76 -6.65
N LYS A 87 -16.06 8.29 -5.47
CA LYS A 87 -16.51 9.64 -5.09
C LYS A 87 -15.83 10.73 -5.91
N SER A 88 -14.53 10.60 -6.18
CA SER A 88 -13.77 11.57 -6.97
C SER A 88 -14.31 11.66 -8.40
N ILE A 89 -14.62 10.53 -9.04
CA ILE A 89 -15.24 10.50 -10.38
C ILE A 89 -16.58 11.24 -10.36
N GLN A 90 -17.44 11.00 -9.37
CA GLN A 90 -18.73 11.69 -9.25
C GLN A 90 -18.58 13.22 -9.12
N LEU A 91 -17.50 13.69 -8.51
CA LEU A 91 -17.23 15.11 -8.30
C LEU A 91 -16.54 15.78 -9.50
N LEU A 92 -15.75 15.02 -10.27
CA LEU A 92 -15.00 15.50 -11.43
C LEU A 92 -15.80 15.39 -12.73
N ASP A 93 -16.84 14.55 -12.80
CA ASP A 93 -17.70 14.40 -13.98
C ASP A 93 -18.37 15.73 -14.37
N ASN A 94 -18.02 16.23 -15.56
CA ASN A 94 -18.49 17.50 -16.07
C ASN A 94 -18.42 17.53 -17.61
N PRO A 95 -19.12 18.47 -18.29
CA PRO A 95 -19.20 18.51 -19.76
C PRO A 95 -17.87 18.71 -20.50
N GLU A 96 -16.83 19.26 -19.86
CA GLU A 96 -15.50 19.44 -20.46
C GLU A 96 -14.61 18.19 -20.28
N GLY A 97 -15.12 17.17 -19.58
CA GLY A 97 -14.35 15.99 -19.19
C GLY A 97 -13.36 16.26 -18.06
N PHE A 98 -12.56 15.26 -17.72
CA PHE A 98 -11.53 15.37 -16.70
C PHE A 98 -10.37 14.41 -16.97
N PHE A 99 -9.22 14.72 -16.37
CA PHE A 99 -8.10 13.81 -16.25
C PHE A 99 -7.93 13.43 -14.77
N MET A 100 -7.77 12.13 -14.50
CA MET A 100 -7.57 11.61 -13.16
C MET A 100 -6.47 10.56 -13.16
N MET A 101 -5.50 10.74 -12.26
CA MET A 101 -4.47 9.75 -11.96
C MET A 101 -4.79 9.13 -10.61
N VAL A 102 -4.75 7.80 -10.55
CA VAL A 102 -5.05 7.00 -9.36
C VAL A 102 -3.88 6.08 -9.09
N GLU A 103 -3.44 6.03 -7.84
CA GLU A 103 -2.30 5.23 -7.41
C GLU A 103 -2.70 4.26 -6.28
N GLY A 104 -2.49 2.96 -6.50
CA GLY A 104 -2.54 1.93 -5.46
C GLY A 104 -1.20 1.77 -4.76
N GLY A 105 -0.68 2.84 -4.16
CA GLY A 105 0.73 2.95 -3.76
C GLY A 105 1.18 1.97 -2.66
N LEU A 106 0.25 1.51 -1.81
CA LEU A 106 0.58 0.60 -0.71
C LEU A 106 0.89 -0.84 -1.18
N ILE A 107 0.57 -1.21 -2.42
CA ILE A 107 0.98 -2.50 -3.00
C ILE A 107 2.50 -2.66 -2.93
N ASP A 108 3.23 -1.62 -3.30
CA ASP A 108 4.68 -1.58 -3.27
C ASP A 108 5.23 -1.78 -1.85
N TRP A 109 4.66 -1.07 -0.87
CA TRP A 109 5.10 -1.14 0.52
C TRP A 109 4.86 -2.51 1.17
N ALA A 110 3.72 -3.15 0.86
CA ALA A 110 3.44 -4.51 1.29
C ALA A 110 4.43 -5.50 0.67
N CYS A 111 4.77 -5.33 -0.61
CA CYS A 111 5.76 -6.15 -1.30
C CYS A 111 7.18 -5.93 -0.77
N HIS A 112 7.57 -4.70 -0.45
CA HIS A 112 8.83 -4.40 0.25
C HIS A 112 8.92 -5.10 1.61
N SER A 113 7.79 -5.40 2.23
CA SER A 113 7.71 -6.15 3.50
C SER A 113 7.53 -7.66 3.31
N ASN A 114 7.49 -8.16 2.07
CA ASN A 114 7.16 -9.54 1.72
C ASN A 114 5.85 -10.03 2.38
N ASP A 115 4.90 -9.10 2.55
CA ASP A 115 3.61 -9.29 3.19
C ASP A 115 2.56 -9.61 2.13
N ALA A 116 2.40 -10.91 1.83
CA ALA A 116 1.53 -11.35 0.77
C ALA A 116 0.04 -11.08 1.05
N ALA A 117 -0.40 -11.18 2.31
CA ALA A 117 -1.80 -10.96 2.63
C ALA A 117 -2.19 -9.49 2.47
N SER A 118 -1.32 -8.57 2.92
CA SER A 118 -1.50 -7.13 2.70
C SER A 118 -1.43 -6.78 1.22
N ALA A 119 -0.41 -7.24 0.50
CA ALA A 119 -0.23 -6.95 -0.93
C ALA A 119 -1.45 -7.39 -1.78
N ILE A 120 -1.97 -8.60 -1.53
CA ILE A 120 -3.16 -9.10 -2.23
C ILE A 120 -4.41 -8.27 -1.90
N LYS A 121 -4.59 -7.84 -0.64
CA LYS A 121 -5.71 -6.98 -0.26
C LYS A 121 -5.64 -5.60 -0.90
N GLU A 122 -4.45 -5.01 -0.99
CA GLU A 122 -4.23 -3.75 -1.71
C GLU A 122 -4.54 -3.88 -3.21
N VAL A 123 -4.08 -4.97 -3.85
CA VAL A 123 -4.41 -5.26 -5.26
C VAL A 123 -5.92 -5.43 -5.46
N ILE A 124 -6.61 -6.09 -4.53
CA ILE A 124 -8.08 -6.23 -4.59
C ILE A 124 -8.78 -4.88 -4.49
N ASP A 125 -8.34 -4.00 -3.58
CA ASP A 125 -8.96 -2.68 -3.47
C ASP A 125 -8.65 -1.79 -4.69
N PHE A 126 -7.45 -1.89 -5.26
CA PHE A 126 -7.12 -1.23 -6.51
C PHE A 126 -7.95 -1.77 -7.70
N ASP A 127 -8.21 -3.08 -7.75
CA ASP A 127 -9.13 -3.67 -8.73
C ASP A 127 -10.57 -3.13 -8.57
N MET A 128 -11.04 -2.95 -7.33
CA MET A 128 -12.33 -2.31 -7.07
C MET A 128 -12.35 -0.84 -7.51
N ALA A 129 -11.24 -0.11 -7.36
CA ALA A 129 -11.09 1.26 -7.86
C ALA A 129 -11.15 1.31 -9.39
N ILE A 130 -10.49 0.37 -10.08
CA ILE A 130 -10.62 0.19 -11.53
C ILE A 130 -12.07 -0.13 -11.89
N GLY A 131 -12.76 -0.96 -11.10
CA GLY A 131 -14.17 -1.25 -11.23
C GLY A 131 -15.04 0.02 -11.23
N ALA A 132 -14.80 0.96 -10.31
CA ALA A 132 -15.51 2.24 -10.27
C ALA A 132 -15.28 3.07 -11.56
N ALA A 133 -14.04 3.14 -12.06
CA ALA A 133 -13.73 3.79 -13.33
C ALA A 133 -14.41 3.09 -14.52
N MET A 134 -14.47 1.76 -14.51
CA MET A 134 -15.15 0.97 -15.54
C MET A 134 -16.67 1.20 -15.53
N GLU A 135 -17.31 1.42 -14.38
CA GLU A 135 -18.72 1.83 -14.32
C GLU A 135 -18.95 3.20 -14.96
N PHE A 136 -18.07 4.17 -14.70
CA PHE A 136 -18.12 5.47 -15.38
C PHE A 136 -17.97 5.33 -16.90
N MET A 137 -16.99 4.54 -17.36
CA MET A 137 -16.81 4.26 -18.79
C MET A 137 -18.05 3.65 -19.44
N LYS A 138 -18.81 2.79 -18.76
CA LYS A 138 -20.04 2.22 -19.32
C LYS A 138 -21.10 3.29 -19.62
N LEU A 139 -21.11 4.39 -18.86
CA LEU A 139 -21.99 5.53 -19.08
C LEU A 139 -21.44 6.48 -20.16
N HIS A 140 -20.12 6.53 -20.34
CA HIS A 140 -19.41 7.40 -21.28
C HIS A 140 -18.46 6.63 -22.25
N PRO A 141 -18.94 5.61 -22.99
CA PRO A 141 -18.07 4.65 -23.67
C PRO A 141 -17.30 5.22 -24.87
N GLU A 142 -17.82 6.26 -25.50
CA GLU A 142 -17.24 6.89 -26.70
C GLU A 142 -16.29 8.05 -26.36
N GLU A 143 -16.13 8.37 -25.07
CA GLU A 143 -15.38 9.56 -24.60
C GLU A 143 -14.38 9.22 -23.49
N THR A 144 -14.34 7.96 -23.02
CA THR A 144 -13.48 7.55 -21.90
C THR A 144 -12.35 6.64 -22.38
N LEU A 145 -11.14 6.90 -21.88
CA LEU A 145 -9.99 6.00 -21.94
C LEU A 145 -9.53 5.71 -20.51
N ILE A 146 -9.39 4.42 -20.16
CA ILE A 146 -8.76 3.96 -18.93
C ILE A 146 -7.46 3.27 -19.28
N VAL A 147 -6.37 3.69 -18.64
CA VAL A 147 -5.04 3.06 -18.73
C VAL A 147 -4.60 2.64 -17.35
N VAL A 148 -4.24 1.36 -17.19
CA VAL A 148 -3.74 0.77 -15.95
C VAL A 148 -2.35 0.19 -16.22
N THR A 149 -1.39 0.56 -15.40
CA THR A 149 -0.02 0.02 -15.42
C THR A 149 0.56 0.08 -14.01
N ALA A 150 1.74 -0.51 -13.82
CA ALA A 150 2.60 -0.22 -12.67
C ALA A 150 3.79 0.64 -13.11
N ASP A 151 4.49 1.21 -12.14
CA ASP A 151 5.78 1.87 -12.28
C ASP A 151 6.95 0.87 -12.24
N HIS A 152 6.85 -0.16 -11.40
CA HIS A 152 7.74 -1.33 -11.33
C HIS A 152 7.09 -2.54 -10.64
N GLU A 153 7.80 -3.67 -10.58
CA GLU A 153 7.48 -4.78 -9.66
C GLU A 153 8.37 -4.69 -8.43
N THR A 154 7.87 -5.22 -7.30
CA THR A 154 8.56 -5.18 -6.02
C THR A 154 8.52 -6.54 -5.32
N GLY A 155 9.65 -6.94 -4.74
CA GLY A 155 9.79 -8.16 -3.93
C GLY A 155 10.10 -9.44 -4.72
N GLY A 156 9.84 -9.46 -6.03
CA GLY A 156 9.94 -10.66 -6.86
C GLY A 156 9.00 -11.75 -6.35
N MET A 157 7.73 -11.39 -6.19
CA MET A 157 6.69 -12.27 -5.65
C MET A 157 6.43 -13.44 -6.60
N ALA A 158 6.37 -14.67 -6.07
CA ALA A 158 6.11 -15.87 -6.86
C ALA A 158 5.06 -16.77 -6.21
N LEU A 159 4.24 -17.42 -7.03
CA LEU A 159 3.43 -18.55 -6.62
C LEU A 159 4.30 -19.81 -6.66
N GLY A 160 4.67 -20.29 -5.48
CA GLY A 160 5.55 -21.43 -5.29
C GLY A 160 6.80 -21.07 -4.49
N ASN A 161 7.22 -22.00 -3.64
CA ASN A 161 8.47 -21.92 -2.89
C ASN A 161 8.96 -23.33 -2.52
N ALA A 162 10.19 -23.44 -2.04
CA ALA A 162 10.80 -24.72 -1.70
C ALA A 162 10.07 -25.47 -0.56
N LEU A 163 9.43 -24.73 0.35
CA LEU A 163 8.69 -25.30 1.49
C LEU A 163 7.46 -26.08 1.02
N MET A 164 6.68 -25.49 0.12
CA MET A 164 5.42 -26.06 -0.35
C MET A 164 5.55 -26.94 -1.59
N LYS A 165 6.74 -27.00 -2.19
CA LYS A 165 7.03 -27.79 -3.40
C LYS A 165 6.09 -27.39 -4.56
N TYR A 166 5.12 -28.24 -4.90
CA TYR A 166 4.13 -28.03 -5.95
C TYR A 166 2.73 -27.71 -5.39
N GLU A 167 2.60 -27.56 -4.07
CA GLU A 167 1.35 -27.23 -3.41
C GLU A 167 1.29 -25.74 -3.05
N SER A 168 0.08 -25.24 -2.80
CA SER A 168 -0.17 -23.91 -2.26
C SER A 168 -1.46 -23.96 -1.45
N ASN A 169 -1.53 -23.21 -0.36
CA ASN A 169 -2.76 -23.07 0.43
C ASN A 169 -2.99 -21.60 0.76
N LEU A 170 -3.43 -20.84 -0.25
CA LEU A 170 -3.65 -19.40 -0.14
C LEU A 170 -4.71 -19.03 0.91
N ASN A 171 -5.58 -19.97 1.31
CA ASN A 171 -6.53 -19.74 2.39
C ASN A 171 -5.84 -19.44 3.73
N LEU A 172 -4.59 -19.85 3.92
CA LEU A 172 -3.84 -19.54 5.14
C LEU A 172 -3.57 -18.04 5.29
N LEU A 173 -3.47 -17.29 4.20
CA LEU A 173 -3.33 -15.83 4.23
C LEU A 173 -4.53 -15.15 4.91
N SER A 174 -5.71 -15.80 4.91
CA SER A 174 -6.90 -15.25 5.57
C SER A 174 -6.78 -15.19 7.09
N TYR A 175 -5.81 -15.90 7.69
CA TYR A 175 -5.54 -15.85 9.12
C TYR A 175 -4.70 -14.65 9.53
N GLN A 176 -4.00 -14.00 8.60
CA GLN A 176 -3.38 -12.71 8.86
C GLN A 176 -4.46 -11.63 8.98
N LYS A 177 -4.45 -10.92 10.10
CA LYS A 177 -5.43 -9.89 10.48
C LYS A 177 -4.87 -8.48 10.53
N VAL A 178 -3.55 -8.35 10.48
CA VAL A 178 -2.84 -7.07 10.55
C VAL A 178 -1.68 -7.07 9.56
N SER A 179 -1.25 -5.89 9.12
CA SER A 179 -0.04 -5.74 8.31
C SER A 179 1.23 -5.90 9.13
N GLN A 180 2.38 -5.99 8.45
CA GLN A 180 3.69 -6.00 9.09
C GLN A 180 3.95 -4.75 9.98
N PRO A 181 3.66 -3.51 9.55
CA PRO A 181 3.78 -2.32 10.42
C PRO A 181 2.94 -2.38 11.71
N VAL A 182 1.68 -2.83 11.64
CA VAL A 182 0.84 -2.95 12.84
C VAL A 182 1.34 -4.08 13.75
N LEU A 183 1.76 -5.21 13.18
CA LEU A 183 2.39 -6.29 13.94
C LEU A 183 3.67 -5.83 14.67
N LYS A 184 4.49 -5.01 14.01
CA LYS A 184 5.66 -4.36 14.61
C LYS A 184 5.26 -3.51 15.82
N GLN A 185 4.18 -2.73 15.72
CA GLN A 185 3.66 -1.94 16.85
C GLN A 185 3.22 -2.85 18.02
N HIS A 186 2.51 -3.95 17.75
CA HIS A 186 2.12 -4.91 18.79
C HIS A 186 3.33 -5.51 19.52
N PHE A 187 4.40 -5.87 18.80
CA PHE A 187 5.63 -6.36 19.41
C PHE A 187 6.40 -5.28 20.18
N GLN A 188 6.40 -4.03 19.68
CA GLN A 188 6.96 -2.90 20.41
C GLN A 188 6.21 -2.66 21.73
N GLU A 189 4.87 -2.68 21.71
CA GLU A 189 4.05 -2.54 22.92
C GLU A 189 4.30 -3.69 23.90
N PHE A 190 4.33 -4.93 23.43
CA PHE A 190 4.68 -6.10 24.23
C PHE A 190 6.04 -5.93 24.91
N ARG A 191 7.07 -5.53 24.17
CA ARG A 191 8.42 -5.28 24.70
C ARG A 191 8.41 -4.18 25.76
N ASN A 192 7.69 -3.09 25.50
CA ASN A 192 7.61 -1.95 26.41
C ASN A 192 6.84 -2.26 27.69
N THR A 193 5.89 -3.19 27.67
CA THR A 193 5.02 -3.51 28.81
C THR A 193 5.46 -4.74 29.60
N LYS A 194 5.87 -5.82 28.92
CA LYS A 194 6.17 -7.14 29.52
C LYS A 194 7.66 -7.42 29.67
N CYS A 195 8.50 -6.95 28.75
CA CYS A 195 9.93 -7.30 28.75
C CYS A 195 10.82 -6.42 29.63
N LYS A 196 10.27 -5.51 30.46
CA LYS A 196 11.07 -4.62 31.32
C LYS A 196 12.01 -5.38 32.28
N ASN A 197 11.59 -6.56 32.74
CA ASN A 197 12.37 -7.43 33.64
C ASN A 197 12.79 -8.75 32.96
N GLY A 198 12.87 -8.75 31.62
CA GLY A 198 12.98 -9.96 30.82
C GLY A 198 11.61 -10.53 30.48
N CYS A 199 11.54 -11.19 29.33
CA CYS A 199 10.37 -11.91 28.85
C CYS A 199 10.80 -13.22 28.22
N GLN A 200 9.91 -14.20 28.25
CA GLN A 200 10.13 -15.53 27.68
C GLN A 200 9.56 -15.59 26.26
N PHE A 201 10.14 -16.45 25.44
CA PHE A 201 9.71 -16.65 24.06
C PHE A 201 8.23 -17.06 23.99
N GLU A 202 7.74 -17.84 24.95
CA GLU A 202 6.36 -18.34 24.98
C GLU A 202 5.33 -17.21 25.13
N GLU A 203 5.73 -16.03 25.60
CA GLU A 203 4.83 -14.91 25.85
C GLU A 203 4.40 -14.18 24.57
N ILE A 204 5.01 -14.45 23.41
CA ILE A 204 4.62 -13.84 22.12
C ILE A 204 3.51 -14.61 21.41
N PHE A 205 3.25 -15.87 21.77
CA PHE A 205 2.28 -16.71 21.07
C PHE A 205 0.87 -16.14 21.04
N PRO A 206 0.36 -15.45 22.08
CA PRO A 206 -0.93 -14.78 21.98
C PRO A 206 -1.01 -13.78 20.82
N ILE A 207 0.07 -13.02 20.57
CA ILE A 207 0.16 -12.08 19.44
C ILE A 207 0.17 -12.86 18.12
N LEU A 208 1.09 -13.83 17.98
CA LEU A 208 1.20 -14.65 16.77
C LEU A 208 -0.10 -15.41 16.42
N ASN A 209 -0.80 -15.95 17.43
CA ASN A 209 -2.04 -16.66 17.25
C ASN A 209 -3.17 -15.72 16.80
N ASN A 210 -3.33 -14.58 17.48
CA ASN A 210 -4.46 -13.68 17.23
C ASN A 210 -4.29 -12.90 15.93
N ASP A 211 -3.07 -12.44 15.66
CA ASP A 211 -2.79 -11.55 14.54
C ASP A 211 -2.53 -12.30 13.24
N LEU A 212 -1.96 -13.52 13.32
CA LEU A 212 -1.48 -14.27 12.16
C LEU A 212 -2.01 -15.70 12.06
N GLY A 213 -2.63 -16.24 13.12
CA GLY A 213 -2.97 -17.67 13.23
C GLY A 213 -1.76 -18.60 13.39
N LEU A 214 -0.54 -18.07 13.48
CA LEU A 214 0.68 -18.87 13.62
C LEU A 214 0.72 -19.56 14.98
N GLY A 215 0.87 -20.88 14.99
CA GLY A 215 0.86 -21.71 16.20
C GLY A 215 -0.52 -22.22 16.61
N LYS A 216 -1.58 -21.84 15.87
CA LYS A 216 -2.95 -22.27 16.12
C LYS A 216 -3.59 -22.81 14.83
N GLU A 217 -3.99 -21.93 13.92
CA GLU A 217 -4.55 -22.30 12.61
C GLU A 217 -3.45 -22.68 11.62
N ILE A 218 -2.28 -22.04 11.72
CA ILE A 218 -1.10 -22.34 10.92
C ILE A 218 -0.08 -23.06 11.82
N PRO A 219 0.16 -24.36 11.64
CA PRO A 219 1.03 -25.12 12.53
C PRO A 219 2.51 -24.73 12.36
N LEU A 220 3.20 -24.72 13.50
CA LEU A 220 4.64 -24.46 13.58
C LEU A 220 5.40 -25.78 13.73
N THR A 221 6.41 -25.97 12.89
CA THR A 221 7.40 -27.04 13.00
C THR A 221 8.49 -26.66 13.99
N GLY A 222 9.36 -27.61 14.34
CA GLY A 222 10.55 -27.31 15.16
C GLY A 222 11.48 -26.28 14.50
N TYR A 223 11.56 -26.27 13.16
CA TYR A 223 12.31 -25.26 12.41
C TYR A 223 11.67 -23.88 12.55
N ASP A 224 10.34 -23.78 12.41
CA ASP A 224 9.63 -22.51 12.50
C ASP A 224 9.80 -21.88 13.90
N SER A 225 9.63 -22.70 14.94
CA SER A 225 9.82 -22.26 16.33
C SER A 225 11.26 -21.81 16.60
N ALA A 226 12.26 -22.45 15.98
CA ALA A 226 13.65 -22.03 16.11
C ALA A 226 13.91 -20.68 15.43
N GLN A 227 13.36 -20.45 14.23
CA GLN A 227 13.48 -19.17 13.52
C GLN A 227 12.78 -18.03 14.30
N LEU A 228 11.57 -18.25 14.79
CA LEU A 228 10.85 -17.28 15.63
C LEU A 228 11.63 -16.97 16.91
N LYS A 229 12.26 -17.98 17.53
CA LYS A 229 13.07 -17.78 18.73
C LYS A 229 14.32 -16.93 18.46
N LEU A 230 15.01 -17.17 17.35
CA LEU A 230 16.15 -16.34 16.94
C LEU A 230 15.72 -14.89 16.67
N ALA A 231 14.58 -14.69 16.00
CA ALA A 231 14.03 -13.37 15.74
C ALA A 231 13.61 -12.65 17.04
N PHE A 232 13.00 -13.37 17.98
CA PHE A 232 12.66 -12.87 19.31
C PHE A 232 13.91 -12.42 20.08
N GLU A 233 14.96 -13.23 20.08
CA GLU A 233 16.23 -12.88 20.72
C GLU A 233 16.87 -11.64 20.07
N ALA A 234 16.82 -11.53 18.73
CA ALA A 234 17.31 -10.35 18.01
C ALA A 234 16.50 -9.07 18.36
N SER A 235 15.17 -9.18 18.40
CA SER A 235 14.26 -8.08 18.73
C SER A 235 14.42 -7.57 20.16
N ILE A 236 14.45 -8.49 21.13
CA ILE A 236 14.38 -8.16 22.56
C ILE A 236 15.76 -7.96 23.17
N ILE A 237 16.73 -8.83 22.87
CA ILE A 237 18.05 -8.82 23.52
C ILE A 237 18.97 -7.81 22.85
N LYS A 238 18.96 -7.74 21.52
CA LYS A 238 19.86 -6.85 20.75
C LYS A 238 19.30 -5.46 20.48
N LYS A 239 18.02 -5.21 20.77
CA LYS A 239 17.32 -3.92 20.56
C LYS A 239 17.58 -3.33 19.15
N MET A 240 17.51 -4.18 18.14
CA MET A 240 17.56 -3.75 16.74
C MET A 240 16.32 -2.87 16.46
N PRO A 241 16.46 -1.76 15.72
CA PRO A 241 16.96 -1.79 14.33
C PRO A 241 17.88 -0.61 13.99
N TYR A 242 19.22 -0.72 14.04
CA TYR A 242 20.09 0.29 13.39
C TYR A 242 21.37 -0.37 12.87
N ALA A 243 21.42 -0.51 11.55
CA ALA A 243 22.37 -1.31 10.78
C ALA A 243 23.84 -0.87 10.93
N ASN A 244 24.71 -1.89 11.00
CA ASN A 244 26.09 -1.87 10.48
C ASN A 244 26.55 -3.30 10.10
N ASP A 245 25.61 -4.23 9.85
CA ASP A 245 25.91 -5.63 9.47
C ASP A 245 25.07 -6.03 8.26
N GLU A 246 25.74 -6.22 7.12
CA GLU A 246 25.13 -6.59 5.83
C GLU A 246 24.31 -7.88 5.93
N ASN A 247 24.71 -8.84 6.78
CA ASN A 247 23.98 -10.09 6.93
C ASN A 247 22.60 -9.90 7.57
N ASN A 248 22.46 -8.93 8.46
CA ASN A 248 21.17 -8.68 9.13
C ASN A 248 20.22 -7.90 8.24
N TYR A 249 20.73 -6.98 7.41
CA TYR A 249 19.91 -6.31 6.39
C TYR A 249 19.33 -7.34 5.40
N LEU A 250 20.11 -8.34 4.98
CA LEU A 250 19.62 -9.43 4.12
C LEU A 250 18.48 -10.25 4.77
N LEU A 251 18.49 -10.38 6.10
CA LEU A 251 17.52 -11.18 6.85
C LEU A 251 16.25 -10.41 7.24
N TYR A 252 16.40 -9.13 7.62
CA TYR A 252 15.35 -8.36 8.29
C TYR A 252 15.10 -6.96 7.67
N GLY A 253 15.92 -6.52 6.73
CA GLY A 253 15.96 -5.11 6.31
C GLY A 253 16.25 -4.18 7.48
N ASP A 254 15.59 -3.03 7.51
CA ASP A 254 15.61 -2.06 8.62
C ASP A 254 14.47 -2.29 9.63
N GLU A 255 13.79 -3.43 9.54
CA GLU A 255 12.52 -3.69 10.22
C GLU A 255 12.66 -4.55 11.49
N GLU A 256 11.55 -4.65 12.22
CA GLU A 256 11.45 -5.46 13.44
C GLU A 256 11.58 -6.96 13.12
N PRO A 257 12.65 -7.67 13.58
CA PRO A 257 12.95 -9.03 13.16
C PRO A 257 11.80 -10.02 13.37
N LEU A 258 11.06 -9.91 14.48
CA LEU A 258 9.99 -10.84 14.79
C LEU A 258 8.79 -10.65 13.86
N ALA A 259 8.44 -9.41 13.53
CA ALA A 259 7.39 -9.11 12.57
C ALA A 259 7.75 -9.63 11.18
N VAL A 260 8.99 -9.39 10.74
CA VAL A 260 9.49 -9.86 9.43
C VAL A 260 9.39 -11.38 9.31
N ILE A 261 9.93 -12.12 10.30
CA ILE A 261 9.94 -13.59 10.24
C ILE A 261 8.52 -14.16 10.33
N ALA A 262 7.66 -13.59 11.17
CA ALA A 262 6.30 -14.07 11.32
C ALA A 262 5.47 -13.86 10.03
N ILE A 263 5.55 -12.68 9.41
CA ILE A 263 4.86 -12.37 8.14
C ILE A 263 5.39 -13.26 7.02
N LYS A 264 6.73 -13.38 6.90
CA LYS A 264 7.35 -14.26 5.91
C LYS A 264 6.89 -15.72 6.07
N MET A 265 6.76 -16.23 7.30
CA MET A 265 6.26 -17.58 7.54
C MET A 265 4.83 -17.78 7.05
N VAL A 266 3.96 -16.78 7.22
CA VAL A 266 2.58 -16.85 6.70
C VAL A 266 2.61 -16.90 5.16
N SER A 267 3.39 -16.04 4.51
CA SER A 267 3.59 -16.05 3.05
C SER A 267 4.11 -17.40 2.56
N GLU A 268 5.19 -17.91 3.13
CA GLU A 268 5.84 -19.14 2.69
C GLU A 268 4.96 -20.37 2.90
N LYS A 269 4.30 -20.49 4.06
CA LYS A 269 3.37 -21.60 4.35
C LYS A 269 2.11 -21.56 3.49
N SER A 270 1.75 -20.39 2.97
CA SER A 270 0.65 -20.24 2.00
C SER A 270 1.05 -20.64 0.58
N GLY A 271 2.35 -20.83 0.32
CA GLY A 271 2.89 -21.14 -1.01
C GLY A 271 3.31 -19.91 -1.80
N ILE A 272 3.54 -18.76 -1.15
CA ILE A 272 4.08 -17.56 -1.79
C ILE A 272 5.57 -17.45 -1.45
N GLY A 273 6.38 -17.21 -2.47
CA GLY A 273 7.82 -16.96 -2.36
C GLY A 273 8.17 -15.53 -2.72
N TRP A 274 9.33 -15.08 -2.23
CA TRP A 274 9.88 -13.76 -2.48
C TRP A 274 11.38 -13.88 -2.76
N THR A 275 11.94 -12.97 -3.55
CA THR A 275 13.37 -13.03 -3.93
C THR A 275 14.19 -11.85 -3.44
N THR A 276 13.55 -10.73 -3.12
CA THR A 276 14.21 -9.51 -2.68
C THR A 276 13.30 -8.71 -1.75
N TRP A 277 13.84 -7.69 -1.10
CA TRP A 277 13.11 -6.66 -0.36
C TRP A 277 13.05 -5.33 -1.14
N ALA A 278 13.36 -5.38 -2.44
CA ALA A 278 13.52 -4.21 -3.31
C ALA A 278 12.74 -4.40 -4.62
N HIS A 279 12.81 -3.40 -5.50
CA HIS A 279 12.20 -3.48 -6.82
C HIS A 279 12.91 -4.52 -7.70
N THR A 280 12.20 -5.06 -8.68
CA THR A 280 12.77 -5.88 -9.74
C THR A 280 12.55 -5.25 -11.12
N ALA A 281 13.32 -5.71 -12.10
CA ALA A 281 13.30 -5.17 -13.46
C ALA A 281 12.37 -5.93 -14.40
N ILE A 282 11.39 -6.68 -13.87
CA ILE A 282 10.44 -7.39 -14.73
C ILE A 282 9.55 -6.37 -15.47
N PRO A 283 9.27 -6.57 -16.77
CA PRO A 283 8.31 -5.74 -17.48
C PRO A 283 6.93 -5.82 -16.82
N VAL A 284 6.33 -4.66 -16.55
CA VAL A 284 5.00 -4.54 -15.97
C VAL A 284 3.92 -4.49 -17.06
N PRO A 285 2.73 -5.05 -16.82
CA PRO A 285 1.66 -5.01 -17.80
C PRO A 285 1.09 -3.59 -17.92
N ILE A 286 0.86 -3.16 -19.16
CA ILE A 286 -0.02 -2.04 -19.48
C ILE A 286 -1.33 -2.58 -20.04
N ARG A 287 -2.45 -2.07 -19.53
CA ARG A 287 -3.81 -2.40 -19.98
C ARG A 287 -4.54 -1.12 -20.30
N ALA A 288 -5.11 -1.03 -21.49
CA ALA A 288 -5.93 0.10 -21.89
C ALA A 288 -7.31 -0.37 -22.33
N LYS A 289 -8.34 0.45 -22.06
CA LYS A 289 -9.71 0.22 -22.50
C LYS A 289 -10.37 1.54 -22.88
N GLY A 290 -11.13 1.54 -23.98
CA GLY A 290 -11.90 2.70 -24.41
C GLY A 290 -11.35 3.39 -25.65
N VAL A 291 -11.55 4.70 -25.75
CA VAL A 291 -11.17 5.51 -26.92
C VAL A 291 -9.64 5.47 -27.11
N ASN A 292 -9.19 5.21 -28.34
CA ASN A 292 -7.75 5.13 -28.69
C ASN A 292 -6.97 4.03 -27.93
N GLN A 293 -7.62 3.02 -27.35
CA GLN A 293 -6.96 1.95 -26.57
C GLN A 293 -5.86 1.22 -27.35
N GLU A 294 -5.99 1.09 -28.68
CA GLU A 294 -5.04 0.41 -29.56
C GLU A 294 -3.66 1.07 -29.58
N LYS A 295 -3.56 2.33 -29.17
CA LYS A 295 -2.27 3.04 -29.03
C LYS A 295 -1.38 2.44 -27.94
N PHE A 296 -1.96 1.66 -27.03
CA PHE A 296 -1.26 1.03 -25.91
C PHE A 296 -0.91 -0.45 -26.16
N ASP A 297 -1.09 -0.94 -27.39
CA ASP A 297 -0.72 -2.30 -27.75
C ASP A 297 0.81 -2.47 -27.92
N GLY A 298 1.32 -3.60 -27.45
CA GLY A 298 2.71 -4.01 -27.66
C GLY A 298 3.65 -3.71 -26.49
N TYR A 299 4.95 -3.62 -26.79
CA TYR A 299 5.99 -3.37 -25.79
C TYR A 299 6.34 -1.88 -25.77
N ILE A 300 5.95 -1.20 -24.69
CA ILE A 300 6.00 0.26 -24.58
C ILE A 300 6.96 0.64 -23.46
N ASP A 301 7.90 1.52 -23.77
CA ASP A 301 8.75 2.16 -22.78
C ASP A 301 7.95 3.19 -21.98
N ASN A 302 8.16 3.29 -20.67
CA ASN A 302 7.37 4.15 -19.79
C ASN A 302 7.42 5.64 -20.20
N THR A 303 8.50 6.10 -20.85
CA THR A 303 8.63 7.49 -21.33
C THR A 303 7.65 7.83 -22.47
N LYS A 304 7.07 6.80 -23.12
CA LYS A 304 6.06 6.98 -24.16
C LYS A 304 4.64 7.06 -23.60
N ILE A 305 4.37 6.48 -22.44
CA ILE A 305 3.01 6.39 -21.88
C ILE A 305 2.38 7.78 -21.71
N PRO A 306 3.03 8.79 -21.10
CA PRO A 306 2.43 10.13 -20.98
C PRO A 306 2.15 10.79 -22.33
N LYS A 307 2.99 10.53 -23.34
CA LYS A 307 2.82 11.08 -24.70
C LYS A 307 1.61 10.48 -25.40
N LEU A 308 1.39 9.17 -25.22
CA LEU A 308 0.22 8.46 -25.74
C LEU A 308 -1.07 8.94 -25.06
N ILE A 309 -1.02 9.21 -23.75
CA ILE A 309 -2.16 9.79 -23.01
C ILE A 309 -2.50 11.18 -23.55
N LEU A 310 -1.50 12.07 -23.70
CA LEU A 310 -1.72 13.41 -24.27
C LEU A 310 -2.31 13.34 -25.69
N GLU A 311 -1.79 12.44 -26.52
CA GLU A 311 -2.30 12.21 -27.87
C GLU A 311 -3.73 11.65 -27.88
N ALA A 312 -4.09 10.82 -26.90
CA ALA A 312 -5.46 10.30 -26.76
C ALA A 312 -6.47 11.38 -26.28
N MET A 313 -5.98 12.45 -25.65
CA MET A 313 -6.75 13.60 -25.20
C MET A 313 -6.76 14.76 -26.21
N ASP A 314 -6.19 14.57 -27.40
CA ASP A 314 -5.98 15.62 -28.41
C ASP A 314 -5.21 16.86 -27.89
N ILE A 315 -4.35 16.66 -26.88
CA ILE A 315 -3.49 17.73 -26.34
C ILE A 315 -2.17 17.76 -27.13
N PRO A 316 -1.79 18.91 -27.73
CA PRO A 316 -0.51 19.05 -28.44
C PRO A 316 0.70 18.76 -27.53
N GLN A 317 1.70 18.09 -28.10
CA GLN A 317 2.99 17.82 -27.44
C GLN A 317 3.97 18.99 -27.56
#